data_AF-A0A6H5IQH0-F1
#
_entry.id   AF-A0A6H5IQH0-F1
#
_cell.length_a   1.000
_cell.length_b   1.000
_cell.length_c   1.000
_cell.angle_alpha   90.00
_cell.angle_beta   90.00
_cell.angle_gamma   90.00
#
_symmetry.space_group_name_H-M   'P 1'
#
loop_
_entity.id
_entity.type
_entity.pdbx_description
1 polymer ?
#
loop_
_entity_poly.entity_id
_entity_poly.type
_entity_poly.pdbx_seq_one_letter_code
_entity_poly.pdbx_strand_id
1 'polypeptide(L)'
;MPEEVMTQKISVIIGLIRPGLRRTLRAHNITTLPDLITRAMEAEKDEEEETQASKAVTTNTAKQPSRSNLPRCWHCEGRHYNKDCPQAPKTRPKSGNEGQAGAEAPTSANPTSGAPQ
;
A
#
# COMPACT_ATOMS: atom_id res chain seq x y z
N MET A 1 38.66 -13.64 20.88
CA MET A 1 37.37 -13.87 21.56
C MET A 1 36.27 -12.81 21.32
N PRO A 2 36.52 -11.54 20.89
CA PRO A 2 35.41 -10.61 20.60
C PRO A 2 34.82 -10.72 19.18
N GLU A 3 35.60 -11.17 18.20
CA GLU A 3 35.20 -11.22 16.79
C GLU A 3 34.11 -12.27 16.50
N GLU A 4 34.25 -13.46 17.06
CA GLU A 4 33.31 -14.58 16.88
C GLU A 4 31.89 -14.26 17.40
N VAL A 5 31.82 -13.53 18.52
CA VAL A 5 30.56 -13.02 19.09
C VAL A 5 29.92 -11.98 18.16
N MET A 6 30.72 -11.16 17.49
CA MET A 6 30.22 -10.15 16.55
C MET A 6 29.61 -10.80 15.30
N THR A 7 30.27 -11.82 14.75
CA THR A 7 29.77 -12.58 13.60
C THR A 7 28.44 -13.29 13.91
N GLN A 8 28.31 -13.85 15.11
CA GLN A 8 27.04 -14.44 15.57
C GLN A 8 25.93 -13.38 15.68
N LYS A 9 26.21 -12.21 16.26
CA LYS A 9 25.24 -11.10 16.35
C LYS A 9 24.80 -10.63 14.97
N ILE A 10 25.73 -10.48 14.03
CA ILE A 10 25.44 -10.11 12.64
C ILE A 10 24.54 -11.16 11.98
N SER A 11 24.81 -12.44 12.20
CA SER A 11 24.00 -13.54 11.65
C SER A 11 22.55 -13.50 12.17
N VAL A 12 22.36 -13.20 13.46
CA VAL A 12 21.02 -13.01 14.05
C VAL A 12 20.32 -11.82 13.43
N ILE A 13 21.01 -10.68 13.28
CA ILE A 13 20.43 -9.46 12.68
C ILE A 13 20.00 -9.72 11.23
N ILE A 14 20.84 -10.35 10.41
CA ILE A 14 20.49 -10.77 9.04
C ILE A 14 19.26 -11.69 9.04
N GLY A 15 19.13 -12.54 10.07
CA GLY A 15 17.97 -13.40 10.32
C GLY A 15 16.68 -12.69 10.70
N LEU A 16 16.72 -11.39 11.02
CA LEU A 16 15.54 -10.55 11.33
C LEU A 16 15.18 -9.60 10.18
N ILE A 17 16.11 -9.34 9.26
CA ILE A 17 15.89 -8.50 8.07
C ILE A 17 14.89 -9.17 7.13
N ARG A 18 14.14 -8.35 6.37
CA ARG A 18 13.15 -8.78 5.37
C ARG A 18 13.76 -9.78 4.37
N PRO A 19 12.97 -10.76 3.86
CA PRO A 19 13.50 -11.79 2.96
C PRO A 19 14.19 -11.29 1.69
N GLY A 20 13.71 -10.19 1.10
CA GLY A 20 14.28 -9.57 -0.11
C GLY A 20 15.72 -9.13 0.12
N LEU A 21 15.90 -8.13 0.98
CA LEU A 21 17.20 -7.66 1.46
C LEU A 21 18.12 -8.77 2.01
N ARG A 22 17.57 -9.78 2.71
CA ARG A 22 18.36 -10.89 3.25
C ARG A 22 19.11 -11.65 2.17
N ARG A 23 18.52 -11.82 0.99
CA ARG A 23 19.16 -12.51 -0.13
C ARG A 23 20.40 -11.76 -0.59
N THR A 24 20.28 -10.44 -0.75
CA THR A 24 21.39 -9.56 -1.14
C THR A 24 22.49 -9.57 -0.08
N LEU A 25 22.13 -9.35 1.18
CA LEU A 25 23.11 -9.26 2.28
C LEU A 25 23.88 -10.56 2.53
N ARG A 26 23.27 -11.73 2.29
CA ARG A 26 23.96 -13.02 2.43
C ARG A 26 25.07 -13.23 1.39
N ALA A 27 24.98 -12.60 0.22
CA ALA A 27 26.00 -12.73 -0.82
C ALA A 27 27.32 -12.04 -0.45
N HIS A 28 27.28 -11.07 0.48
CA HIS A 28 28.42 -10.18 0.77
C HIS A 28 29.35 -10.64 1.90
N ASN A 29 29.16 -11.82 2.51
CA ASN A 29 30.00 -12.33 3.62
C ASN A 29 30.34 -11.27 4.68
N ILE A 30 29.31 -10.61 5.21
CA ILE A 30 29.44 -9.48 6.13
C ILE A 30 29.93 -9.95 7.50
N THR A 31 31.09 -9.45 7.93
CA THR A 31 31.72 -9.80 9.22
C THR A 31 31.74 -8.66 10.24
N THR A 32 31.41 -7.43 9.82
CA THR A 32 31.40 -6.24 10.68
C THR A 32 30.07 -5.51 10.64
N LEU A 33 29.73 -4.83 11.74
CA LEU A 33 28.49 -4.05 11.83
C LEU A 33 28.44 -2.85 10.86
N PRO A 34 29.51 -2.06 10.66
CA PRO A 34 29.49 -0.97 9.69
C PRO A 34 29.23 -1.45 8.26
N ASP A 35 29.83 -2.56 7.87
CA ASP A 35 29.61 -3.17 6.54
C ASP A 35 28.15 -3.65 6.39
N LEU A 36 27.57 -4.22 7.45
CA LEU A 36 26.15 -4.58 7.46
C LEU A 36 25.23 -3.38 7.19
N ILE A 37 25.50 -2.26 7.85
CA ILE A 37 24.67 -1.04 7.72
C ILE A 37 24.78 -0.48 6.31
N THR A 38 26.00 -0.31 5.79
CA THR A 38 26.22 0.23 4.45
C THR A 38 25.52 -0.62 3.38
N ARG A 39 25.72 -1.95 3.44
CA ARG A 39 25.11 -2.88 2.48
C ARG A 39 23.59 -2.94 2.59
N ALA A 40 23.04 -2.81 3.80
CA ALA A 40 21.60 -2.78 3.98
C ALA A 40 20.97 -1.53 3.35
N MET A 41 21.61 -0.37 3.52
CA MET A 41 21.14 0.89 2.92
C MET A 41 21.27 0.89 1.39
N GLU A 42 22.33 0.28 0.84
CA GLU A 42 22.47 0.08 -0.61
C GLU A 42 21.37 -0.83 -1.14
N ALA A 43 21.16 -1.99 -0.51
CA ALA A 43 20.15 -2.96 -0.93
C ALA A 43 18.72 -2.41 -0.84
N GLU A 44 18.42 -1.53 0.13
CA GLU A 44 17.13 -0.85 0.22
C GLU A 44 16.86 0.05 -0.98
N LYS A 45 17.88 0.79 -1.44
CA LYS A 45 17.75 1.65 -2.63
C LYS A 45 17.59 0.83 -3.90
N ASP A 46 18.33 -0.26 -4.03
CA ASP A 46 18.25 -1.15 -5.19
C ASP A 46 16.86 -1.81 -5.32
N GLU A 47 16.26 -2.25 -4.20
CA GLU A 47 14.88 -2.77 -4.20
C GLU A 47 13.83 -1.69 -4.53
N GLU A 48 14.07 -0.43 -4.16
CA GLU A 48 13.20 0.70 -4.53
C GLU A 48 13.27 1.06 -6.02
N GLU A 49 14.41 0.87 -6.67
CA GLU A 49 14.58 1.11 -8.11
C GLU A 49 13.92 0.01 -8.96
N GLU A 50 14.10 -1.26 -8.59
CA GLU A 50 13.53 -2.40 -9.33
C GLU A 50 11.98 -2.44 -9.25
N THR A 51 11.41 -2.02 -8.12
CA THR A 51 9.94 -1.95 -7.93
C THR A 51 9.28 -0.80 -8.68
N GLN A 52 10.04 0.22 -9.08
CA GLN A 52 9.55 1.31 -9.93
C GLN A 52 9.60 0.95 -11.42
N ALA A 53 10.64 0.24 -11.86
CA ALA A 53 10.73 -0.26 -13.23
C ALA A 53 9.62 -1.27 -13.58
N SER A 54 9.19 -2.07 -12.59
CA SER A 54 8.14 -3.08 -12.77
C SER A 54 6.71 -2.53 -12.87
N LYS A 55 6.49 -1.25 -12.53
CA LYS A 55 5.16 -0.61 -12.67
C LYS A 55 4.87 -0.09 -14.08
N ALA A 56 5.87 -0.03 -14.96
CA ALA A 56 5.72 0.50 -16.31
C ALA A 56 5.16 -0.49 -17.34
N VAL A 57 5.04 -1.78 -17.00
CA VAL A 57 4.50 -2.81 -17.91
C VAL A 57 3.47 -3.65 -17.17
N THR A 58 2.32 -3.07 -16.84
CA THR A 58 1.11 -3.86 -16.61
C THR A 58 0.00 -3.26 -17.44
N THR A 59 -0.08 -3.74 -18.68
CA THR A 59 -1.19 -3.53 -19.58
C THR A 59 -2.47 -3.92 -18.87
N ASN A 60 -3.34 -2.94 -18.73
CA ASN A 60 -4.62 -2.97 -18.04
C ASN A 60 -5.51 -4.10 -18.61
N THR A 61 -5.49 -5.28 -17.98
CA THR A 61 -6.56 -6.27 -18.14
C THR A 61 -7.26 -6.40 -16.80
N ALA A 62 -8.29 -5.58 -16.61
CA ALA A 62 -9.16 -5.61 -15.44
C ALA A 62 -9.94 -6.94 -15.41
N LYS A 63 -9.31 -7.99 -14.93
CA LYS A 63 -10.00 -9.19 -14.47
C LYS A 63 -10.48 -8.87 -13.07
N GLN A 64 -11.80 -8.63 -12.91
CA GLN A 64 -12.37 -8.43 -11.58
C GLN A 64 -11.87 -9.53 -10.63
N PRO A 65 -11.29 -9.19 -9.47
CA PRO A 65 -10.87 -10.20 -8.52
C PRO A 65 -12.12 -10.97 -8.10
N SER A 66 -12.14 -12.27 -8.38
CA SER A 66 -13.15 -13.16 -7.85
C SER A 66 -13.19 -12.99 -6.32
N ARG A 67 -14.40 -12.90 -5.75
CA ARG A 67 -14.61 -12.63 -4.31
C ARG A 67 -13.86 -13.61 -3.38
N SER A 68 -13.40 -14.74 -3.90
CA SER A 68 -12.54 -15.71 -3.21
C SER A 68 -11.16 -15.18 -2.80
N ASN A 69 -10.62 -14.18 -3.51
CA ASN A 69 -9.27 -13.64 -3.27
C ASN A 69 -9.23 -12.50 -2.24
N LEU A 70 -10.38 -12.10 -1.67
CA LEU A 70 -10.37 -11.08 -0.62
C LEU A 70 -9.91 -11.70 0.71
N PRO A 71 -9.13 -10.96 1.52
CA PRO A 71 -8.71 -11.41 2.83
C PRO A 71 -9.92 -11.62 3.75
N ARG A 72 -9.77 -12.49 4.75
CA ARG A 72 -10.77 -12.64 5.80
C ARG A 72 -10.71 -11.42 6.72
N CYS A 73 -11.87 -10.82 6.99
CA CYS A 73 -11.95 -9.65 7.85
C CYS A 73 -11.61 -10.02 9.30
N TRP A 74 -11.00 -9.09 10.04
CA TRP A 74 -10.74 -9.26 11.47
C TRP A 74 -11.98 -9.02 12.34
N HIS A 75 -12.92 -8.19 11.88
CA HIS A 75 -14.13 -7.83 12.64
C HIS A 75 -15.32 -8.76 12.39
N CYS A 76 -15.33 -9.53 11.29
CA CYS A 76 -16.41 -10.45 10.96
C CYS A 76 -15.92 -11.62 10.09
N GLU A 77 -16.77 -12.61 9.88
CA GLU A 77 -16.43 -13.80 9.08
C GLU A 77 -16.44 -13.57 7.55
N GLY A 78 -16.78 -12.35 7.12
CA GLY A 78 -16.81 -11.98 5.71
C GLY A 78 -15.42 -11.83 5.08
N ARG A 79 -15.37 -11.90 3.74
CA ARG A 79 -14.17 -11.60 2.94
C ARG A 79 -14.22 -10.18 2.39
N HIS A 80 -13.49 -9.27 3.03
CA HIS A 80 -13.31 -7.87 2.63
C HIS A 80 -12.12 -7.24 3.35
N TYR A 81 -11.63 -6.10 2.85
CA TYR A 81 -10.64 -5.30 3.57
C TYR A 81 -11.26 -4.73 4.85
N ASN A 82 -10.48 -4.67 5.93
CA ASN A 82 -10.97 -4.23 7.24
C ASN A 82 -11.63 -2.84 7.23
N LYS A 83 -11.17 -1.93 6.38
CA LYS A 83 -11.74 -0.58 6.20
C LYS A 83 -13.16 -0.56 5.63
N ASP A 84 -13.51 -1.60 4.88
CA ASP A 84 -14.81 -1.77 4.21
C ASP A 84 -15.75 -2.66 5.02
N CYS A 85 -15.36 -3.03 6.25
CA CYS A 85 -16.18 -3.89 7.08
C CYS A 85 -17.43 -3.14 7.55
N PRO A 86 -18.64 -3.67 7.28
CA PRO A 86 -19.88 -3.04 7.72
C PRO A 86 -20.04 -3.04 9.25
N GLN A 87 -19.33 -3.95 9.94
CA GLN A 87 -19.34 -4.09 11.40
C GLN A 87 -18.22 -3.29 12.08
N ALA A 88 -17.24 -2.77 11.32
CA ALA A 88 -16.23 -1.90 11.90
C ALA A 88 -16.85 -0.55 12.27
N PRO A 89 -16.48 0.06 13.42
CA PRO A 89 -16.90 1.40 13.74
C PRO A 89 -16.39 2.33 12.63
N LYS A 90 -17.31 2.82 11.79
CA LYS A 90 -16.99 3.75 10.71
C LYS A 90 -16.45 5.02 11.35
N THR A 91 -15.13 5.15 11.47
CA THR A 91 -14.50 6.45 11.63
C THR A 91 -14.83 7.21 10.37
N ARG A 92 -15.86 8.07 10.42
CA ARG A 92 -16.30 8.93 9.31
C ARG A 92 -15.05 9.52 8.65
N PRO A 93 -14.74 9.19 7.39
CA PRO A 93 -13.79 10.00 6.65
C PRO A 93 -14.44 11.38 6.50
N LYS A 94 -13.75 12.40 7.00
CA LYS A 94 -14.06 13.81 6.80
C LYS A 94 -14.21 14.00 5.29
N SER A 95 -15.41 14.39 4.86
CA SER A 95 -15.78 14.61 3.47
C SER A 95 -14.79 15.56 2.79
N GLY A 96 -13.86 14.99 2.02
CA GLY A 96 -13.05 15.70 1.05
C GLY A 96 -13.84 15.77 -0.24
N ASN A 97 -14.26 16.99 -0.58
CA ASN A 97 -14.97 17.42 -1.76
C ASN A 97 -14.42 16.78 -3.07
N GLU A 98 -15.15 15.83 -3.65
CA GLU A 98 -14.94 15.34 -5.02
C GLU A 98 -16.05 15.90 -5.93
N GLY A 99 -15.62 16.46 -7.05
CA GLY A 99 -16.40 17.29 -7.95
C GLY A 99 -17.64 16.61 -8.52
N GLN A 100 -18.73 17.36 -8.48
CA GLN A 100 -19.93 17.05 -9.24
C GLN A 100 -19.91 17.88 -10.52
N ALA A 101 -19.33 17.31 -11.57
CA ALA A 101 -19.51 17.77 -12.94
C ALA A 101 -20.87 17.27 -13.46
N GLY A 102 -21.69 18.22 -13.90
CA GLY A 102 -22.63 18.10 -15.01
C GLY A 102 -23.67 16.96 -14.98
N ALA A 103 -24.89 17.29 -14.59
CA ALA A 103 -26.08 16.70 -15.21
C ALA A 103 -27.06 17.84 -15.52
N GLU A 104 -27.33 17.97 -16.81
CA GLU A 104 -28.08 19.01 -17.49
C GLU A 104 -29.52 19.14 -16.96
N ALA A 105 -30.01 20.38 -16.82
CA ALA A 105 -31.43 20.67 -16.74
C ALA A 105 -31.80 21.58 -17.94
N PRO A 106 -32.84 21.24 -18.72
CA PRO A 106 -33.15 21.93 -19.96
C PRO A 106 -33.77 23.32 -19.71
N THR A 107 -33.57 24.16 -20.72
CA THR A 107 -33.99 25.56 -20.88
C THR A 107 -35.51 25.83 -20.79
N SER A 108 -35.82 27.05 -20.34
CA SER A 108 -36.98 27.90 -20.67
C SER A 108 -38.39 27.51 -20.19
N ALA A 109 -38.96 28.32 -19.30
CA ALA A 109 -40.00 29.31 -19.64
C ALA A 109 -40.47 30.10 -18.41
N ASN A 110 -40.41 31.43 -18.49
CA ASN A 110 -41.25 32.36 -17.73
C ASN A 110 -42.59 32.48 -18.48
N PRO A 111 -43.74 32.66 -17.80
CA PRO A 111 -44.31 34.01 -17.75
C PRO A 111 -45.06 34.38 -16.44
N THR A 112 -44.85 35.63 -16.02
CA THR A 112 -45.84 36.66 -15.60
C THR A 112 -47.31 36.23 -15.40
N SER A 113 -47.89 36.51 -14.22
CA SER A 113 -49.08 37.39 -14.01
C SER A 113 -49.74 37.24 -12.62
N GLY A 114 -50.03 38.37 -11.97
CA GLY A 114 -51.34 38.64 -11.34
C GLY A 114 -51.62 38.16 -9.90
N ALA A 115 -51.72 39.13 -8.98
CA ALA A 115 -52.71 39.12 -7.87
C ALA A 115 -54.15 39.00 -8.46
N PRO A 116 -55.24 38.62 -7.74
CA PRO A 116 -55.56 38.97 -6.34
C PRO A 116 -56.31 37.88 -5.51
N GLN A 117 -56.50 38.12 -4.20
CA GLN A 117 -57.79 38.33 -3.52
C GLN A 117 -57.57 38.67 -2.06
#